data_AF-A0A0C5VF13-F1
#
_entry.id   AF-A0A0C5VF13-F1
#
_cell.length_a   1.000
_cell.length_b   1.000
_cell.length_c   1.000
_cell.angle_alpha   90.00
_cell.angle_beta   90.00
_cell.angle_gamma   90.00
#
_symmetry.space_group_name_H-M   'P 1'
#
loop_
_entity.id
_entity.type
_entity.pdbx_description
1 polymer ?
#
loop_
_entity_poly.entity_id
_entity_poly.type
_entity_poly.pdbx_seq_one_letter_code
_entity_poly.pdbx_strand_id
1 'polypeptide(L)'
;MKLIELQHDEFSDAAIQEFWDRVSDINEKGVSLEFNSETATVVAHKVNWLSEGLAPAGVSLNAYEVMLKWDRLSENPKISDDEYEKLIQQEVSMIIQSIKSLKPSGIEVIGAAGIN
;
A
#
# COMPACT_ATOMS: atom_id res chain seq x y z
N MET A 1 11.80 8.35 -11.02
CA MET A 1 10.53 7.58 -10.95
C MET A 1 9.41 8.60 -10.79
N LYS A 2 8.35 8.55 -11.61
CA LYS A 2 7.23 9.49 -11.52
C LYS A 2 6.07 8.77 -10.83
N LEU A 3 5.95 8.97 -9.52
CA LEU A 3 4.82 8.48 -8.72
C LEU A 3 3.73 9.55 -8.67
N ILE A 4 2.48 9.12 -8.72
CA ILE A 4 1.34 9.91 -8.27
C ILE A 4 1.19 9.64 -6.78
N GLU A 5 1.35 10.68 -5.95
CA GLU A 5 1.27 10.54 -4.49
C GLU A 5 -0.11 10.97 -4.00
N LEU A 6 -0.77 10.06 -3.29
CA LEU A 6 -2.05 10.30 -2.61
C LEU A 6 -1.80 10.31 -1.10
N GLN A 7 -2.24 11.37 -0.43
CA GLN A 7 -2.10 11.56 1.00
C GLN A 7 -3.47 11.63 1.64
N HIS A 8 -3.73 10.72 2.56
CA HIS A 8 -4.96 10.67 3.35
C HIS A 8 -4.61 10.45 4.82
N ASP A 9 -5.59 10.66 5.68
CA ASP A 9 -5.42 10.37 7.10
C ASP A 9 -5.46 8.85 7.35
N GLU A 10 -6.29 8.13 6.59
CA GLU A 10 -6.57 6.70 6.77
C GLU A 10 -6.73 5.95 5.43
N PHE A 11 -6.61 4.62 5.49
CA PHE A 11 -6.97 3.71 4.39
C PHE A 11 -8.49 3.48 4.31
N SER A 12 -9.27 4.57 4.18
CA SER A 12 -10.72 4.49 3.99
C SER A 12 -11.08 3.93 2.61
N ASP A 13 -12.31 3.43 2.47
CA ASP A 13 -12.83 2.98 1.17
C ASP A 13 -12.72 4.06 0.08
N ALA A 14 -12.93 5.34 0.45
CA ALA A 14 -12.80 6.47 -0.48
C ALA A 14 -11.34 6.68 -0.93
N ALA A 15 -10.38 6.63 0.00
CA ALA A 15 -8.96 6.74 -0.32
C ALA A 15 -8.48 5.57 -1.20
N ILE A 16 -8.96 4.34 -0.89
CA ILE A 16 -8.64 3.15 -1.67
C ILE A 16 -9.28 3.21 -3.07
N GLN A 17 -10.50 3.74 -3.20
CA GLN A 17 -11.13 3.95 -4.51
C GLN A 17 -10.34 4.97 -5.34
N GLU A 18 -9.97 6.11 -4.77
CA GLU A 18 -9.14 7.10 -5.47
C GLU A 18 -7.81 6.50 -5.91
N PHE A 19 -7.18 5.71 -5.04
CA PHE A 19 -5.96 4.96 -5.39
C PHE A 19 -6.17 4.08 -6.62
N TRP A 20 -7.24 3.28 -6.66
CA TRP A 20 -7.52 2.42 -7.80
C TRP A 20 -7.90 3.18 -9.07
N ASP A 21 -8.57 4.32 -8.96
CA ASP A 21 -8.86 5.19 -10.10
C ASP A 21 -7.55 5.71 -10.72
N ARG A 22 -6.61 6.20 -9.89
CA ARG A 22 -5.29 6.63 -10.37
C ARG A 22 -4.48 5.48 -10.95
N VAL A 23 -4.57 4.28 -10.38
CA VAL A 23 -3.88 3.11 -10.92
C VAL A 23 -4.45 2.75 -12.30
N SER A 24 -5.76 2.86 -12.49
CA SER A 24 -6.44 2.61 -13.77
C SER A 24 -6.02 3.63 -14.84
N ASP A 25 -5.80 4.89 -14.47
CA ASP A 25 -5.33 5.94 -15.39
C ASP A 25 -3.93 5.66 -15.97
N ILE A 26 -3.06 5.00 -15.20
CA ILE A 26 -1.65 4.80 -15.59
C ILE A 26 -1.36 3.41 -16.17
N ASN A 27 -2.32 2.48 -16.11
CA ASN A 27 -2.04 1.08 -16.40
C ASN A 27 -3.22 0.29 -16.99
N GLU A 28 -2.95 -0.43 -18.07
CA GLU A 28 -3.96 -1.23 -18.81
C GLU A 28 -3.86 -2.73 -18.56
N LYS A 29 -2.77 -3.23 -17.94
CA LYS A 29 -2.47 -4.68 -17.92
C LYS A 29 -2.18 -5.29 -16.56
N GLY A 30 -1.48 -4.61 -15.65
CA GLY A 30 -1.30 -5.13 -14.29
C GLY A 30 -0.19 -4.46 -13.47
N VAL A 31 -0.35 -4.50 -12.14
CA VAL A 31 0.51 -3.82 -11.17
C VAL A 31 1.15 -4.80 -10.19
N SER A 32 2.26 -4.37 -9.59
CA SER A 32 2.80 -4.96 -8.36
C SER A 32 2.46 -4.04 -7.19
N LEU A 33 1.95 -4.60 -6.10
CA LEU A 33 1.73 -3.88 -4.86
C LEU A 33 2.92 -4.08 -3.93
N GLU A 34 3.38 -2.99 -3.31
CA GLU A 34 4.38 -2.96 -2.26
C GLU A 34 3.80 -2.22 -1.06
N PHE A 35 3.97 -2.78 0.13
CA PHE A 35 3.53 -2.13 1.37
C PHE A 35 4.72 -1.82 2.26
N ASN A 36 4.85 -0.56 2.67
CA ASN A 36 5.85 -0.09 3.63
C ASN A 36 5.16 0.25 4.95
N SER A 37 5.45 -0.55 5.99
CA SER A 37 4.90 -0.39 7.33
C SER A 37 5.49 0.81 8.08
N GLU A 38 6.77 1.15 7.87
CA GLU A 38 7.40 2.31 8.54
C GLU A 38 6.70 3.64 8.20
N THR A 39 6.19 3.76 6.98
CA THR A 39 5.57 4.98 6.48
C THR A 39 4.05 4.87 6.30
N ALA A 40 3.44 3.72 6.61
CA ALA A 40 2.05 3.42 6.27
C ALA A 40 1.71 3.77 4.82
N THR A 41 2.53 3.28 3.89
CA THR A 41 2.39 3.57 2.45
C THR A 41 2.17 2.28 1.67
N VAL A 42 1.18 2.27 0.79
CA VAL A 42 1.07 1.28 -0.29
C VAL A 42 1.48 1.90 -1.61
N VAL A 43 2.26 1.18 -2.41
CA VAL A 43 2.68 1.60 -3.74
C VAL A 43 2.22 0.57 -4.76
N ALA A 44 1.47 1.01 -5.78
CA ALA A 44 1.22 0.26 -6.99
C ALA A 44 2.25 0.64 -8.04
N HIS A 45 3.16 -0.27 -8.33
CA HIS A 45 4.12 -0.14 -9.41
C HIS A 45 3.51 -0.68 -10.71
N LYS A 46 3.56 0.11 -11.78
CA LYS A 46 3.23 -0.40 -13.11
C LYS A 46 4.25 -1.46 -13.51
N VAL A 47 3.79 -2.58 -14.04
CA VAL A 47 4.69 -3.62 -14.55
C VAL A 47 4.95 -3.38 -16.04
N ASN A 48 6.23 -3.30 -16.42
CA ASN A 48 6.66 -3.28 -17.80
C ASN A 48 6.83 -4.72 -18.29
N TRP A 49 5.82 -5.20 -19.00
CA TRP A 49 5.81 -6.55 -19.58
C TRP A 49 6.87 -6.78 -20.66
N LEU A 50 7.37 -5.74 -21.32
CA LEU A 50 8.43 -5.89 -22.32
C LEU A 50 9.80 -6.18 -21.70
N SER A 51 10.00 -5.79 -20.44
CA SER A 51 11.26 -5.96 -19.72
C SER A 51 11.13 -6.81 -18.46
N GLU A 52 9.97 -7.47 -18.26
CA GLU A 52 9.62 -8.25 -17.06
C GLU A 52 9.99 -7.57 -15.73
N GLY A 53 9.80 -6.25 -15.65
CA GLY A 53 10.30 -5.45 -14.53
C GLY A 53 9.38 -4.30 -14.14
N LEU A 54 9.70 -3.62 -13.03
CA LEU A 54 8.94 -2.46 -12.58
C LEU A 54 9.19 -1.27 -13.53
N ALA A 55 8.12 -0.68 -14.02
CA ALA A 55 8.19 0.56 -14.78
C ALA A 55 8.50 1.74 -13.84
N PRO A 56 9.07 2.84 -14.33
CA PRO A 56 9.40 4.00 -13.50
C PRO A 56 8.18 4.82 -13.06
N ALA A 57 6.97 4.26 -13.11
CA ALA A 57 5.70 4.94 -12.84
C ALA A 57 4.80 4.09 -11.93
N GLY A 58 4.01 4.76 -11.09
CA GLY A 58 3.15 4.11 -10.11
C GLY A 58 2.27 5.11 -9.37
N VAL A 59 1.48 4.58 -8.44
CA VAL A 59 0.65 5.37 -7.51
C VAL A 59 1.05 4.97 -6.09
N SER A 60 1.31 5.94 -5.22
CA SER A 60 1.47 5.71 -3.79
C SER A 60 0.26 6.26 -3.05
N LEU A 61 -0.18 5.53 -2.02
CA LEU A 61 -1.21 5.96 -1.08
C LEU A 61 -0.61 5.88 0.33
N ASN A 62 -0.51 7.02 0.99
CA ASN A 62 -0.03 7.16 2.36
C ASN A 62 -1.20 7.47 3.32
N ALA A 63 -1.14 6.89 4.52
CA ALA A 63 -2.10 7.15 5.60
C ALA A 63 -1.40 7.73 6.84
N TYR A 64 -1.51 9.06 7.03
CA TYR A 64 -0.75 9.78 8.05
C TYR A 64 -1.13 9.40 9.50
N GLU A 65 -2.42 9.27 9.82
CA GLU A 65 -2.85 8.91 11.18
C GLU A 65 -2.51 7.44 11.50
N VAL A 66 -2.49 6.57 10.49
CA VAL A 66 -2.02 5.19 10.66
C VAL A 66 -0.53 5.15 10.97
N MET A 67 0.28 5.92 10.25
CA MET A 67 1.72 6.08 10.53
C MET A 67 1.94 6.60 11.96
N LEU A 68 1.25 7.66 12.37
CA LEU A 68 1.34 8.21 13.74
C LEU A 68 0.91 7.23 14.81
N LYS A 69 -0.13 6.43 14.54
CA LYS A 69 -0.59 5.38 15.46
C LYS A 69 0.51 4.33 15.67
N TRP A 70 1.15 3.88 14.60
CA TRP A 70 2.23 2.89 14.67
C TRP A 70 3.47 3.44 15.37
N ASP A 71 3.84 4.69 15.08
CA ASP A 71 4.92 5.39 15.77
C ASP A 71 4.69 5.43 17.30
N ARG A 72 3.49 5.85 17.73
CA ARG A 72 3.10 5.85 19.16
C ARG A 72 3.08 4.46 19.79
N LEU A 73 2.75 3.41 19.02
CA LEU A 73 2.81 2.03 19.51
C LEU A 73 4.26 1.58 19.74
N SER A 74 5.18 1.99 18.86
CA SER A 74 6.61 1.66 18.99
C SER A 74 7.25 2.33 20.22
N GLU A 75 6.78 3.52 20.59
CA GLU A 75 7.25 4.24 21.77
C GLU A 75 6.63 3.75 23.10
N ASN A 76 5.66 2.82 23.05
CA ASN A 76 4.96 2.37 24.24
C ASN A 76 5.80 1.36 25.03
N PRO A 77 6.28 1.69 26.25
CA PRO A 77 7.18 0.82 27.01
C PRO A 77 6.51 -0.46 27.55
N LYS A 78 5.20 -0.63 27.34
CA LYS A 78 4.45 -1.82 27.76
C LYS A 78 4.33 -2.88 26.66
N ILE A 79 4.66 -2.54 25.42
CA ILE A 79 4.59 -3.43 24.26
C ILE A 79 6.01 -3.92 24.00
N SER A 80 6.20 -5.24 23.86
CA SER A 80 7.49 -5.77 23.42
C SER A 80 7.63 -5.69 21.90
N ASP A 81 8.84 -5.68 21.37
CA ASP A 81 9.10 -5.68 19.92
C ASP A 81 8.33 -6.80 19.19
N ASP A 82 8.30 -8.01 19.76
CA ASP A 82 7.53 -9.15 19.21
C ASP A 82 6.01 -8.92 19.19
N GLU A 83 5.48 -8.14 20.13
CA GLU A 83 4.06 -7.83 20.22
C GLU A 83 3.71 -6.71 19.25
N TYR A 84 4.57 -5.69 19.16
CA TYR A 84 4.49 -4.62 18.17
C TYR A 84 4.46 -5.21 16.75
N GLU A 85 5.43 -6.04 16.40
CA GLU A 85 5.55 -6.68 15.09
C GLU A 85 4.26 -7.43 14.70
N LYS A 86 3.69 -8.20 15.64
CA LYS A 86 2.43 -8.92 15.42
C LYS A 86 1.25 -7.98 15.17
N LEU A 87 1.15 -6.89 15.92
CA LEU A 87 0.07 -5.90 15.75
C LEU A 87 0.16 -5.22 14.39
N ILE A 88 1.36 -4.79 13.99
CA ILE A 88 1.60 -4.16 12.68
C ILE A 88 1.28 -5.15 11.57
N GLN A 89 1.79 -6.39 11.62
CA GLN A 89 1.52 -7.39 10.58
C GLN A 89 0.03 -7.71 10.43
N GLN A 90 -0.73 -7.75 11.53
CA GLN A 90 -2.18 -7.93 11.48
C GLN A 90 -2.89 -6.75 10.80
N GLU A 91 -2.53 -5.52 11.15
CA GLU A 91 -3.13 -4.33 10.56
C GLU A 91 -2.77 -4.16 9.08
N VAL A 92 -1.51 -4.38 8.72
CA VAL A 92 -1.04 -4.43 7.32
C VAL A 92 -1.83 -5.48 6.53
N SER A 93 -2.05 -6.66 7.10
CA SER A 93 -2.83 -7.71 6.44
C SER A 93 -4.27 -7.27 6.15
N MET A 94 -4.92 -6.58 7.11
CA MET A 94 -6.27 -6.04 6.93
C MET A 94 -6.29 -4.93 5.87
N ILE A 95 -5.33 -4.00 5.89
CA ILE A 95 -5.22 -2.92 4.90
C ILE A 95 -5.04 -3.50 3.49
N ILE A 96 -4.13 -4.48 3.32
CA ILE A 96 -3.92 -5.15 2.03
C ILE A 96 -5.19 -5.87 1.57
N GLN A 97 -5.94 -6.50 2.47
CA GLN A 97 -7.22 -7.13 2.15
C GLN A 97 -8.26 -6.10 1.67
N SER A 98 -8.39 -4.96 2.35
CA SER A 98 -9.29 -3.86 1.94
C SER A 98 -8.91 -3.27 0.58
N ILE A 99 -7.61 -3.09 0.33
CA ILE A 99 -7.11 -2.64 -0.98
C ILE A 99 -7.49 -3.66 -2.06
N LYS A 100 -7.28 -4.96 -1.81
CA LYS A 100 -7.60 -6.02 -2.77
C LYS A 100 -9.11 -6.20 -3.00
N SER A 101 -9.95 -5.98 -1.99
CA SER A 101 -11.41 -6.15 -2.10
C SER A 101 -12.07 -5.08 -2.98
N LEU A 102 -11.50 -3.87 -3.00
CA LEU A 102 -11.97 -2.74 -3.82
C LEU A 102 -11.29 -2.67 -5.20
N LYS A 103 -10.45 -3.65 -5.54
CA LYS A 103 -9.73 -3.69 -6.82
C LYS A 103 -10.70 -3.75 -8.00
N PRO A 104 -10.57 -2.85 -9.00
CA PRO A 104 -11.32 -2.94 -10.25
C PRO A 104 -11.09 -4.26 -10.99
N SER A 105 -12.11 -4.76 -11.68
CA SER A 105 -12.03 -6.02 -12.44
C SER A 105 -11.01 -5.99 -13.58
N GLY A 106 -10.72 -4.81 -14.13
CA GLY A 106 -9.78 -4.60 -15.24
C GLY A 106 -8.30 -4.54 -14.85
N ILE A 107 -7.96 -4.55 -13.55
CA ILE A 107 -6.56 -4.50 -13.10
C ILE A 107 -6.12 -5.87 -12.58
N GLU A 108 -5.03 -6.39 -13.14
CA GLU A 108 -4.34 -7.57 -12.63
C GLU A 108 -3.30 -7.17 -11.55
N VAL A 109 -3.26 -7.89 -10.42
CA VAL A 109 -2.20 -7.73 -9.41
C VAL A 109 -1.28 -8.94 -9.52
N ILE A 110 -0.08 -8.71 -10.05
CA ILE A 110 0.85 -9.75 -10.49
C ILE A 110 1.81 -10.15 -9.35
N GLY A 111 1.95 -9.26 -8.36
CA GLY A 111 2.72 -9.50 -7.13
C GLY A 111 2.23 -8.59 -6.02
N ALA A 112 2.27 -9.09 -4.79
CA ALA A 112 2.09 -8.29 -3.58
C ALA A 112 3.27 -8.62 -2.65
N ALA A 113 4.26 -7.73 -2.61
CA ALA A 113 5.34 -7.81 -1.64
C ALA A 113 4.91 -7.01 -0.39
N GLY A 114 4.60 -7.71 0.70
CA GLY A 114 4.63 -7.10 2.03
C GLY A 114 6.08 -7.09 2.49
N ILE A 115 6.63 -5.93 2.83
CA ILE A 115 8.03 -5.79 3.21
C ILE A 115 8.24 -6.36 4.64
N ASN A 116 9.46 -6.84 4.86
CA ASN A 116 10.12 -7.14 6.13
C ASN A 116 9.95 -6.05 7.20
#